data_AF-A0A1H8U4F7-F1
#
_entry.id   AF-A0A1H8U4F7-F1
#
_cell.length_a   1.000
_cell.length_b   1.000
_cell.length_c   1.000
_cell.angle_alpha   90.00
_cell.angle_beta   90.00
_cell.angle_gamma   90.00
#
_symmetry.space_group_name_H-M   'P 1'
#
loop_
_entity.id
_entity.type
_entity.pdbx_description
1 polymer ?
#
loop_
_entity_poly.entity_id
_entity_poly.type
_entity_poly.pdbx_seq_one_letter_code
_entity_poly.pdbx_strand_id
1 'polypeptide(L)'
;MRSEQSYINEIVGSSYVDVFAASYIPRYRYPNRLMHAGKAHNDMRAMCTRLIIDSAYEDENMANEDVLESALNQSADIVIPKDYPGEPERTLESLVDFLNRYQDVDGRRPEIMPVLQPPYVEHYGAHESFYQQFSRLAIGGLQSLNDPEKQVRRIRAISDAVSDHTYLHAFGVGTSLTMIRAIRNEPNLIDSFDTKTAEFAIVNKQIPDKEWKQRQLTLPSGTDISTVNGQFAKSVLLMANYMLTDRVDDPCLEETYHTQTNLDTVQDMIDDIPTEQRQHRSQLTPNTTGKTDCGNDQATTQSGIQSY
;
A
#
# COMPACT_ATOMS: atom_id res chain seq x y z
N MET A 1 -1.20 13.17 35.41
CA MET A 1 -0.32 13.06 34.23
C MET A 1 -0.80 11.90 33.38
N ARG A 2 -0.95 12.07 32.07
CA ARG A 2 -1.24 10.94 31.16
C ARG A 2 -0.01 10.02 31.10
N SER A 3 -0.21 8.72 30.94
CA SER A 3 0.91 7.76 30.75
C SER A 3 1.50 7.89 29.34
N GLU A 4 2.76 7.49 29.15
CA GLU A 4 3.40 7.44 27.83
C GLU A 4 2.56 6.64 26.82
N GLN A 5 2.05 5.48 27.25
CA GLN A 5 1.19 4.64 26.42
C GLN A 5 -0.11 5.36 26.00
N SER A 6 -0.66 6.23 26.85
CA SER A 6 -1.83 7.03 26.48
C SER A 6 -1.53 8.02 25.36
N TYR A 7 -0.35 8.65 25.37
CA TYR A 7 0.05 9.57 24.29
C TYR A 7 0.32 8.83 22.97
N ILE A 8 0.94 7.67 23.06
CA ILE A 8 1.18 6.81 21.88
C ILE A 8 -0.14 6.40 21.23
N ASN A 9 -1.07 5.90 22.04
CA ASN A 9 -2.38 5.48 21.55
C ASN A 9 -3.17 6.65 20.96
N GLU A 10 -2.99 7.86 21.50
CA GLU A 10 -3.60 9.07 20.97
C GLU A 10 -3.05 9.43 19.59
N ILE A 11 -1.72 9.40 19.40
CA ILE A 11 -1.11 9.68 18.09
C ILE A 11 -1.52 8.62 17.07
N VAL A 12 -1.39 7.34 17.42
CA VAL A 12 -1.75 6.22 16.54
C VAL A 12 -3.25 6.28 16.18
N GLY A 13 -4.12 6.51 17.17
CA GLY A 13 -5.56 6.61 16.94
C GLY A 13 -6.04 7.90 16.27
N SER A 14 -5.15 8.91 16.10
CA SER A 14 -5.45 10.12 15.33
C SER A 14 -4.89 10.07 13.91
N SER A 15 -4.15 9.02 13.56
CA SER A 15 -3.65 8.82 12.19
C SER A 15 -4.83 8.58 11.25
N TYR A 16 -4.80 9.19 10.07
CA TYR A 16 -5.82 8.97 9.04
C TYR A 16 -5.89 7.51 8.56
N VAL A 17 -4.79 6.76 8.73
CA VAL A 17 -4.61 5.39 8.26
C VAL A 17 -3.92 4.55 9.34
N ASP A 18 -4.24 3.26 9.43
CA ASP A 18 -3.53 2.34 10.32
C ASP A 18 -2.14 1.99 9.76
N VAL A 19 -1.09 2.29 10.53
CA VAL A 19 0.28 1.88 10.18
C VAL A 19 0.62 0.57 10.88
N PHE A 20 0.86 -0.50 10.12
CA PHE A 20 1.30 -1.79 10.64
C PHE A 20 2.83 -1.89 10.66
N ALA A 21 3.37 -2.32 11.81
CA ALA A 21 4.79 -2.61 11.93
C ALA A 21 5.09 -4.02 11.42
N ALA A 22 5.74 -4.12 10.26
CA ALA A 22 6.32 -5.36 9.76
C ALA A 22 7.66 -5.59 10.47
N SER A 23 7.60 -6.20 11.65
CA SER A 23 8.69 -6.19 12.64
C SER A 23 8.75 -7.50 13.42
N TYR A 24 9.96 -7.95 13.75
CA TYR A 24 10.23 -9.17 14.52
C TYR A 24 10.90 -8.90 15.88
N ILE A 25 10.98 -7.63 16.30
CA ILE A 25 11.57 -7.26 17.59
C ILE A 25 10.51 -7.30 18.72
N PRO A 26 10.57 -8.25 19.68
CA PRO A 26 9.62 -8.36 20.80
C PRO A 26 9.95 -7.45 21.99
N ARG A 27 10.69 -6.36 21.75
CA ARG A 27 11.19 -5.47 22.81
C ARG A 27 10.45 -4.13 22.88
N TYR A 28 9.35 -3.98 22.15
CA TYR A 28 8.48 -2.81 22.23
C TYR A 28 7.03 -3.18 21.94
N ARG A 29 6.10 -2.50 22.62
CA ARG A 29 4.68 -2.58 22.32
C ARG A 29 4.31 -1.60 21.22
N TYR A 30 3.51 -2.07 20.27
CA TYR A 30 2.94 -1.24 19.21
C TYR A 30 1.59 -1.84 18.78
N PRO A 31 0.52 -1.04 18.65
CA PRO A 31 -0.84 -1.56 18.52
C PRO A 31 -1.08 -2.47 17.31
N ASN A 32 -0.48 -2.15 16.16
CA ASN A 32 -0.74 -2.78 14.87
C ASN A 32 0.53 -3.49 14.36
N ARG A 33 0.54 -4.82 14.30
CA ARG A 33 1.70 -5.58 13.81
C ARG A 33 1.34 -6.51 12.66
N LEU A 34 2.28 -6.66 11.73
CA LEU A 34 2.25 -7.65 10.67
C LEU A 34 3.45 -8.57 10.82
N MET A 35 3.24 -9.88 10.68
CA MET A 35 4.30 -10.88 10.77
C MET A 35 4.13 -11.94 9.69
N HIS A 36 5.23 -12.39 9.11
CA HIS A 36 5.22 -13.55 8.24
C HIS A 36 4.90 -14.84 9.01
N ALA A 37 4.13 -15.71 8.36
CA ALA A 37 3.91 -17.09 8.78
C ALA A 37 5.26 -17.79 8.99
N GLY A 38 5.31 -18.67 9.99
CA GLY A 38 6.55 -19.37 10.40
C GLY A 38 7.56 -18.52 11.20
N LYS A 39 7.44 -17.18 11.18
CA LYS A 39 8.25 -16.27 12.01
C LYS A 39 7.48 -15.65 13.17
N ALA A 40 6.17 -15.83 13.20
CA ALA A 40 5.32 -15.34 14.27
C ALA A 40 5.48 -16.16 15.56
N HIS A 41 5.55 -15.46 16.70
CA HIS A 41 5.76 -16.08 18.00
C HIS A 41 4.97 -15.38 19.12
N ASN A 42 4.63 -16.12 20.17
CA ASN A 42 3.66 -15.69 21.19
C ASN A 42 4.04 -14.38 21.90
N ASP A 43 5.34 -14.15 22.12
CA ASP A 43 5.81 -12.89 22.72
C ASP A 43 5.40 -11.68 21.88
N MET A 44 5.41 -11.80 20.54
CA MET A 44 5.02 -10.70 19.64
C MET A 44 3.52 -10.46 19.65
N ARG A 45 2.72 -11.53 19.71
CA ARG A 45 1.27 -11.41 19.90
C ARG A 45 0.93 -10.61 21.15
N ALA A 46 1.67 -10.83 22.24
CA ALA A 46 1.51 -10.09 23.50
C ALA A 46 1.96 -8.60 23.41
N MET A 47 2.64 -8.21 22.33
CA MET A 47 3.14 -6.84 22.11
C MET A 47 2.26 -5.99 21.17
N CYS A 48 1.14 -6.52 20.67
CA CYS A 48 0.19 -5.77 19.86
C CYS A 48 -1.27 -6.01 20.27
N THR A 49 -2.13 -5.12 19.80
CA THR A 49 -3.59 -5.28 19.92
C THR A 49 -4.12 -6.01 18.70
N ARG A 50 -3.71 -5.58 17.50
CA ARG A 50 -4.07 -6.16 16.22
C ARG A 50 -2.87 -6.86 15.59
N LEU A 51 -3.09 -8.09 15.14
CA LEU A 51 -2.08 -8.90 14.45
C LEU A 51 -2.60 -9.35 13.08
N ILE A 52 -1.80 -9.05 12.06
CA ILE A 52 -1.92 -9.63 10.72
C ILE A 52 -0.85 -10.72 10.58
N ILE A 53 -1.27 -11.91 10.14
CA ILE A 53 -0.34 -12.94 9.66
C ILE A 53 -0.32 -12.91 8.13
N ASP A 54 0.86 -12.63 7.61
CA ASP A 54 1.18 -12.59 6.19
C ASP A 54 1.77 -13.92 5.72
N SER A 55 1.48 -14.32 4.48
CA SER A 55 1.84 -15.63 3.95
C SER A 55 3.32 -15.82 3.68
N ALA A 56 4.14 -14.78 3.81
CA ALA A 56 5.56 -14.84 3.49
C ALA A 56 5.80 -15.34 2.05
N TYR A 57 5.22 -14.65 1.06
CA TYR A 57 5.16 -15.11 -0.34
C TYR A 57 6.52 -15.56 -0.93
N GLU A 58 7.62 -15.03 -0.41
CA GLU A 58 9.00 -15.37 -0.80
C GLU A 58 9.43 -16.79 -0.37
N ASP A 59 8.77 -17.39 0.62
CA ASP A 59 9.05 -18.75 1.06
C ASP A 59 8.27 -19.75 0.18
N GLU A 60 9.00 -20.41 -0.72
CA GLU A 60 8.44 -21.41 -1.63
C GLU A 60 7.83 -22.60 -0.88
N ASN A 61 8.33 -22.94 0.31
CA ASN A 61 7.85 -24.08 1.10
C ASN A 61 6.61 -23.75 1.94
N MET A 62 6.28 -22.46 2.10
CA MET A 62 5.12 -22.04 2.87
C MET A 62 3.84 -22.37 2.10
N ALA A 63 3.01 -23.27 2.60
CA ALA A 63 1.69 -23.56 2.02
C ALA A 63 0.57 -22.80 2.74
N ASN A 64 -0.61 -22.73 2.13
CA ASN A 64 -1.79 -22.13 2.76
C ASN A 64 -2.16 -22.77 4.11
N GLU A 65 -1.84 -24.05 4.28
CA GLU A 65 -2.01 -24.77 5.55
C GLU A 65 -1.12 -24.20 6.65
N ASP A 66 0.17 -23.99 6.36
CA ASP A 66 1.13 -23.42 7.30
C ASP A 66 0.76 -21.99 7.68
N VAL A 67 0.27 -21.20 6.71
CA VAL A 67 -0.22 -19.83 6.93
C VAL A 67 -1.42 -19.83 7.87
N LEU A 68 -2.41 -20.68 7.61
CA LEU A 68 -3.61 -20.79 8.43
C LEU A 68 -3.27 -21.30 9.84
N GLU A 69 -2.43 -22.33 9.96
CA GLU A 69 -1.95 -22.84 11.25
C GLU A 69 -1.24 -21.73 12.03
N SER A 70 -0.35 -20.96 11.38
CA SER A 70 0.35 -19.84 12.03
C SER A 70 -0.63 -18.79 12.54
N ALA A 71 -1.65 -18.43 11.74
CA ALA A 71 -2.67 -17.48 12.12
C ALA A 71 -3.51 -17.95 13.33
N LEU A 72 -3.87 -19.23 13.37
CA LEU A 72 -4.62 -19.81 14.49
C LEU A 72 -3.77 -19.89 15.76
N ASN A 73 -2.54 -20.39 15.65
CA ASN A 73 -1.60 -20.51 16.78
C ASN A 73 -1.30 -19.16 17.43
N GLN A 74 -1.27 -18.08 16.65
CA GLN A 74 -1.01 -16.73 17.15
C GLN A 74 -2.28 -15.95 17.49
N SER A 75 -3.47 -16.56 17.36
CA SER A 75 -4.76 -15.87 17.55
C SER A 75 -4.79 -14.54 16.78
N ALA A 76 -4.39 -14.61 15.50
CA ALA A 76 -4.36 -13.47 14.61
C ALA A 76 -5.76 -12.87 14.45
N ASP A 77 -5.81 -11.58 14.16
CA ASP A 77 -7.06 -10.89 13.86
C ASP A 77 -7.37 -10.99 12.36
N ILE A 78 -6.32 -10.96 11.53
CA ILE A 78 -6.41 -11.04 10.08
C ILE A 78 -5.35 -12.04 9.57
N VAL A 79 -5.70 -12.82 8.55
CA VAL A 79 -4.81 -13.70 7.81
C VAL A 79 -4.81 -13.32 6.33
N ILE A 80 -3.62 -13.30 5.74
CA ILE A 80 -3.43 -13.09 4.30
C ILE A 80 -3.06 -14.46 3.70
N PRO A 81 -3.91 -15.01 2.82
CA PRO A 81 -3.59 -16.25 2.09
C PRO A 81 -2.36 -16.09 1.20
N LYS A 82 -1.73 -17.20 0.81
CA LYS A 82 -0.56 -17.15 -0.06
C LYS A 82 -0.88 -16.50 -1.39
N ASP A 83 -0.15 -15.44 -1.71
CA ASP A 83 -0.23 -14.73 -2.97
C ASP A 83 1.02 -14.91 -3.83
N TYR A 84 0.93 -14.46 -5.07
CA TYR A 84 2.00 -14.53 -6.06
C TYR A 84 2.10 -13.18 -6.76
N PRO A 85 3.09 -12.34 -6.39
CA PRO A 85 3.22 -10.99 -6.92
C PRO A 85 3.23 -10.93 -8.45
N GLY A 86 2.29 -10.18 -9.02
CA GLY A 86 2.13 -10.06 -10.48
C GLY A 86 1.44 -11.23 -11.18
N GLU A 87 0.98 -12.25 -10.44
CA GLU A 87 0.27 -13.42 -10.97
C GLU A 87 -1.16 -13.47 -10.40
N PRO A 88 -2.12 -12.72 -10.99
CA PRO A 88 -3.47 -12.56 -10.42
C PRO A 88 -4.27 -13.87 -10.40
N GLU A 89 -4.23 -14.64 -11.48
CA GLU A 89 -4.95 -15.92 -11.58
C GLU A 89 -4.43 -16.94 -10.56
N ARG A 90 -3.10 -17.07 -10.45
CA ARG A 90 -2.47 -17.98 -9.48
C ARG A 90 -2.76 -17.56 -8.03
N THR A 91 -2.82 -16.25 -7.78
CA THR A 91 -3.22 -15.70 -6.48
C THR A 91 -4.68 -16.03 -6.16
N LEU A 92 -5.58 -15.94 -7.15
CA LEU A 92 -6.99 -16.33 -7.01
C LEU A 92 -7.13 -17.84 -6.76
N GLU A 93 -6.43 -18.69 -7.52
CA GLU A 93 -6.41 -20.14 -7.31
C GLU A 93 -5.93 -20.51 -5.91
N SER A 94 -4.87 -19.86 -5.43
CA SER A 94 -4.36 -20.04 -4.07
C SER A 94 -5.36 -19.61 -3.01
N LEU A 95 -6.05 -18.50 -3.22
CA LEU A 95 -7.12 -18.05 -2.33
C LEU A 95 -8.27 -19.06 -2.27
N VAL A 96 -8.66 -19.65 -3.40
CA VAL A 96 -9.69 -20.70 -3.44
C VAL A 96 -9.24 -21.94 -2.67
N ASP A 97 -7.98 -22.38 -2.82
CA ASP A 97 -7.39 -23.46 -2.00
C ASP A 97 -7.41 -23.10 -0.51
N PHE A 98 -7.03 -21.88 -0.15
CA PHE A 98 -7.07 -21.40 1.24
C PHE A 98 -8.50 -21.46 1.81
N LEU A 99 -9.50 -21.00 1.05
CA LEU A 99 -10.90 -21.03 1.48
C LEU A 99 -11.40 -22.43 1.78
N ASN A 100 -11.02 -23.43 0.97
CA ASN A 100 -11.39 -24.82 1.21
C ASN A 100 -10.84 -25.32 2.55
N ARG A 101 -9.57 -25.01 2.85
CA ARG A 101 -8.95 -25.36 4.15
C ARG A 101 -9.57 -24.59 5.31
N TYR A 102 -9.95 -23.34 5.06
CA TYR A 102 -10.54 -22.47 6.07
C TYR A 102 -11.94 -22.92 6.50
N GLN A 103 -12.68 -23.66 5.66
CA GLN A 103 -14.01 -24.18 5.99
C GLN A 103 -13.99 -25.12 7.20
N ASP A 104 -12.93 -25.92 7.35
CA ASP A 104 -12.80 -26.96 8.37
C ASP A 104 -12.28 -26.46 9.73
N VAL A 105 -12.04 -25.15 9.87
CA VAL A 105 -11.46 -24.58 11.10
C VAL A 105 -12.50 -24.46 12.22
N ASP A 106 -12.31 -25.10 13.35
CA ASP A 106 -13.19 -24.90 14.50
C ASP A 106 -12.80 -23.68 15.35
N GLY A 107 -13.80 -22.99 15.92
CA GLY A 107 -13.60 -21.91 16.90
C GLY A 107 -13.43 -20.51 16.31
N ARG A 108 -12.64 -19.66 17.00
CA ARG A 108 -12.39 -18.28 16.55
C ARG A 108 -11.46 -18.30 15.34
N ARG A 109 -11.93 -17.75 14.22
CA ARG A 109 -11.16 -17.65 12.99
C ARG A 109 -10.68 -16.21 12.76
N PRO A 110 -9.45 -16.00 12.23
CA PRO A 110 -9.00 -14.69 11.75
C PRO A 110 -9.82 -14.27 10.52
N GLU A 111 -10.06 -12.97 10.33
CA GLU A 111 -10.65 -12.48 9.08
C GLU A 111 -9.70 -12.70 7.90
N ILE A 112 -10.20 -13.14 6.75
CA ILE A 112 -9.41 -13.33 5.54
C ILE A 112 -9.28 -11.99 4.81
N MET A 113 -8.06 -11.63 4.42
CA MET A 113 -7.78 -10.47 3.57
C MET A 113 -7.09 -10.92 2.28
N PRO A 114 -7.86 -11.19 1.21
CA PRO A 114 -7.33 -11.52 -0.12
C PRO A 114 -6.40 -10.46 -0.68
N VAL A 115 -5.42 -10.87 -1.50
CA VAL A 115 -4.51 -9.96 -2.17
C VAL A 115 -4.91 -9.75 -3.63
N LEU A 116 -5.17 -8.51 -4.02
CA LEU A 116 -5.30 -8.12 -5.42
C LEU A 116 -3.92 -7.87 -6.03
N GLN A 117 -3.68 -8.47 -7.19
CA GLN A 117 -2.47 -8.32 -7.99
C GLN A 117 -2.78 -7.58 -9.30
N PRO A 118 -1.77 -6.97 -9.98
CA PRO A 118 -1.95 -6.42 -11.32
C PRO A 118 -2.61 -7.43 -12.27
N PRO A 119 -3.54 -7.01 -13.17
CA PRO A 119 -3.90 -5.63 -13.50
C PRO A 119 -4.85 -4.91 -12.51
N TYR A 120 -5.14 -5.50 -11.35
CA TYR A 120 -5.99 -4.93 -10.30
C TYR A 120 -7.45 -4.72 -10.71
N VAL A 121 -7.81 -3.58 -11.31
CA VAL A 121 -9.21 -3.17 -11.56
C VAL A 121 -9.88 -4.14 -12.52
N GLU A 122 -9.18 -4.54 -13.59
CA GLU A 122 -9.68 -5.48 -14.58
C GLU A 122 -9.90 -6.87 -13.97
N HIS A 123 -8.97 -7.33 -13.13
CA HIS A 123 -9.09 -8.64 -12.46
C HIS A 123 -10.16 -8.63 -11.37
N TYR A 124 -10.25 -7.56 -10.58
CA TYR A 124 -11.33 -7.37 -9.61
C TYR A 124 -12.68 -7.37 -10.32
N GLY A 125 -12.84 -6.60 -11.40
CA GLY A 125 -14.08 -6.54 -12.17
C GLY A 125 -14.49 -7.88 -12.78
N ALA A 126 -13.53 -8.67 -13.27
CA ALA A 126 -13.80 -10.02 -13.80
C ALA A 126 -14.30 -11.01 -12.73
N HIS A 127 -13.95 -10.77 -11.46
CA HIS A 127 -14.27 -11.64 -10.32
C HIS A 127 -15.01 -10.89 -9.20
N GLU A 128 -15.75 -9.83 -9.54
CA GLU A 128 -16.29 -8.90 -8.55
C GLU A 128 -17.20 -9.60 -7.53
N SER A 129 -18.13 -10.43 -8.03
CA SER A 129 -19.04 -11.22 -7.18
C SER A 129 -18.30 -12.12 -6.19
N PHE A 130 -17.12 -12.62 -6.56
CA PHE A 130 -16.28 -13.41 -5.68
C PHE A 130 -15.56 -12.53 -4.65
N TYR A 131 -15.03 -11.37 -5.02
CA TYR A 131 -14.34 -10.49 -4.06
C TYR A 131 -15.29 -9.74 -3.11
N GLN A 132 -16.54 -9.47 -3.51
CA GLN A 132 -17.54 -8.79 -2.69
C GLN A 132 -17.93 -9.56 -1.40
N GLN A 133 -17.60 -10.86 -1.30
CA GLN A 133 -17.81 -11.61 -0.06
C GLN A 133 -16.83 -11.24 1.05
N PHE A 134 -15.75 -10.53 0.74
CA PHE A 134 -14.73 -10.12 1.70
C PHE A 134 -14.92 -8.65 2.09
N SER A 135 -14.89 -8.37 3.39
CA SER A 135 -14.92 -7.00 3.92
C SER A 135 -13.57 -6.27 3.84
N ARG A 136 -12.50 -7.01 3.49
CA ARG A 136 -11.13 -6.49 3.40
C ARG A 136 -10.45 -7.01 2.16
N LEU A 137 -9.64 -6.17 1.53
CA LEU A 137 -8.74 -6.55 0.46
C LEU A 137 -7.37 -5.93 0.72
N ALA A 138 -6.32 -6.63 0.34
CA ALA A 138 -4.99 -6.09 0.29
C ALA A 138 -4.56 -5.85 -1.17
N ILE A 139 -3.64 -4.90 -1.36
CA ILE A 139 -3.11 -4.53 -2.67
C ILE A 139 -1.65 -4.97 -2.72
N GLY A 140 -1.37 -6.03 -3.46
CA GLY A 140 -0.05 -6.58 -3.68
C GLY A 140 0.68 -5.91 -4.84
N GLY A 141 1.95 -6.28 -5.06
CA GLY A 141 2.72 -5.88 -6.25
C GLY A 141 3.13 -4.39 -6.33
N LEU A 142 2.67 -3.52 -5.43
CA LEU A 142 2.97 -2.08 -5.47
C LEU A 142 4.46 -1.75 -5.30
N GLN A 143 5.19 -2.54 -4.52
CA GLN A 143 6.63 -2.34 -4.30
C GLN A 143 7.43 -2.44 -5.60
N SER A 144 7.01 -3.32 -6.53
CA SER A 144 7.70 -3.53 -7.81
C SER A 144 7.71 -2.31 -8.74
N LEU A 145 6.78 -1.37 -8.51
CA LEU A 145 6.65 -0.16 -9.32
C LEU A 145 7.83 0.81 -9.12
N ASN A 146 8.50 0.76 -7.96
CA ASN A 146 9.61 1.65 -7.57
C ASN A 146 9.33 3.15 -7.81
N ASP A 147 8.07 3.57 -7.69
CA ASP A 147 7.60 4.89 -8.07
C ASP A 147 6.37 5.24 -7.22
N PRO A 148 6.53 6.07 -6.17
CA PRO A 148 5.44 6.43 -5.26
C PRO A 148 4.23 7.06 -5.96
N GLU A 149 4.45 7.85 -7.02
CA GLU A 149 3.35 8.47 -7.77
C GLU A 149 2.53 7.43 -8.53
N LYS A 150 3.20 6.43 -9.11
CA LYS A 150 2.50 5.28 -9.71
C LYS A 150 1.76 4.46 -8.67
N GLN A 151 2.35 4.25 -7.49
CA GLN A 151 1.68 3.53 -6.39
C GLN A 151 0.38 4.24 -5.99
N VAL A 152 0.44 5.55 -5.72
CA VAL A 152 -0.74 6.36 -5.38
C VAL A 152 -1.81 6.28 -6.47
N ARG A 153 -1.44 6.40 -7.75
CA ARG A 153 -2.42 6.28 -8.85
C ARG A 153 -3.08 4.90 -8.92
N ARG A 154 -2.34 3.82 -8.65
CA ARG A 154 -2.89 2.46 -8.65
C ARG A 154 -3.82 2.23 -7.47
N ILE A 155 -3.43 2.68 -6.29
CA ILE A 155 -4.27 2.62 -5.10
C ILE A 155 -5.57 3.38 -5.32
N ARG A 156 -5.51 4.60 -5.84
CA ARG A 156 -6.71 5.40 -6.12
C ARG A 156 -7.64 4.69 -7.10
N ALA A 157 -7.11 4.17 -8.20
CA ALA A 157 -7.91 3.42 -9.18
C ALA A 157 -8.58 2.18 -8.58
N ILE A 158 -7.95 1.52 -7.61
CA ILE A 158 -8.54 0.38 -6.89
C ILE A 158 -9.61 0.86 -5.91
N SER A 159 -9.30 1.90 -5.12
CA SER A 159 -10.24 2.52 -4.19
C SER A 159 -11.52 2.97 -4.90
N ASP A 160 -11.42 3.52 -6.10
CA ASP A 160 -12.57 3.95 -6.92
C ASP A 160 -13.37 2.75 -7.49
N ALA A 161 -12.76 1.58 -7.62
CA ALA A 161 -13.36 0.40 -8.24
C ALA A 161 -14.02 -0.55 -7.23
N VAL A 162 -13.58 -0.55 -5.97
CA VAL A 162 -14.15 -1.38 -4.91
C VAL A 162 -15.29 -0.65 -4.19
N SER A 163 -16.11 -1.40 -3.43
CA SER A 163 -17.14 -0.77 -2.59
C SER A 163 -16.51 0.15 -1.53
N ASP A 164 -17.16 1.31 -1.27
CA ASP A 164 -16.84 2.27 -0.20
C ASP A 164 -16.76 1.66 1.22
N HIS A 165 -17.24 0.43 1.41
CA HIS A 165 -17.22 -0.28 2.68
C HIS A 165 -16.10 -1.33 2.79
N THR A 166 -15.31 -1.52 1.73
CA THR A 166 -14.20 -2.47 1.71
C THR A 166 -12.97 -1.84 2.34
N TYR A 167 -12.44 -2.48 3.38
CA TYR A 167 -11.17 -2.09 3.98
C TYR A 167 -10.01 -2.41 3.03
N LEU A 168 -9.16 -1.44 2.73
CA LEU A 168 -7.99 -1.57 1.87
C LEU A 168 -6.67 -1.52 2.64
N HIS A 169 -5.86 -2.56 2.48
CA HIS A 169 -4.50 -2.63 2.98
C HIS A 169 -3.48 -2.55 1.84
N ALA A 170 -2.59 -1.55 1.82
CA ALA A 170 -1.56 -1.44 0.80
C ALA A 170 -0.23 -2.08 1.25
N PHE A 171 0.25 -3.09 0.53
CA PHE A 171 1.55 -3.70 0.82
C PHE A 171 2.72 -2.91 0.25
N GLY A 172 3.76 -2.73 1.06
CA GLY A 172 5.08 -2.34 0.57
C GLY A 172 5.17 -0.95 -0.07
N VAL A 173 4.21 -0.06 0.22
CA VAL A 173 4.21 1.34 -0.26
C VAL A 173 5.17 2.24 0.54
N GLY A 174 5.62 1.78 1.70
CA GLY A 174 6.57 2.48 2.56
C GLY A 174 6.03 3.82 3.09
N THR A 175 6.94 4.70 3.49
CA THR A 175 6.63 5.98 4.16
C THR A 175 7.16 7.17 3.36
N SER A 176 7.09 7.10 2.03
CA SER A 176 7.50 8.22 1.17
C SER A 176 6.64 9.46 1.42
N LEU A 177 7.20 10.66 1.24
CA LEU A 177 6.41 11.90 1.39
C LEU A 177 5.26 11.96 0.38
N THR A 178 5.42 11.44 -0.83
CA THR A 178 4.34 11.31 -1.81
C THR A 178 3.18 10.50 -1.26
N MET A 179 3.44 9.33 -0.65
CA MET A 179 2.39 8.50 -0.06
C MET A 179 1.73 9.18 1.14
N ILE A 180 2.54 9.76 2.04
CA ILE A 180 2.03 10.49 3.22
C ILE A 180 1.13 11.65 2.78
N ARG A 181 1.57 12.44 1.80
CA ARG A 181 0.82 13.59 1.27
C ARG A 181 -0.47 13.13 0.59
N ALA A 182 -0.43 12.05 -0.19
CA ALA A 182 -1.63 11.50 -0.81
C ALA A 182 -2.68 11.07 0.23
N ILE A 183 -2.28 10.34 1.28
CA ILE A 183 -3.18 9.91 2.35
C ILE A 183 -3.73 11.10 3.14
N ARG A 184 -2.93 12.13 3.40
CA ARG A 184 -3.42 13.35 4.08
C ARG A 184 -4.45 14.10 3.26
N ASN A 185 -4.24 14.20 1.96
CA ASN A 185 -5.15 14.90 1.04
C ASN A 185 -6.42 14.09 0.77
N GLU A 186 -6.32 12.76 0.82
CA GLU A 186 -7.41 11.81 0.59
C GLU A 186 -7.41 10.76 1.72
N PRO A 187 -7.93 11.08 2.93
CA PRO A 187 -7.90 10.17 4.08
C PRO A 187 -8.55 8.80 3.86
N ASN A 188 -9.45 8.70 2.88
CA ASN A 188 -10.13 7.45 2.52
C ASN A 188 -9.41 6.67 1.40
N LEU A 189 -8.20 7.07 1.00
CA LEU A 189 -7.44 6.43 -0.08
C LEU A 189 -7.12 4.95 0.23
N ILE A 190 -6.78 4.66 1.49
CA ILE A 190 -6.56 3.33 2.06
C ILE A 190 -6.83 3.38 3.57
N ASP A 191 -7.17 2.23 4.14
CA ASP A 191 -7.39 2.11 5.58
C ASP A 191 -6.12 1.69 6.33
N SER A 192 -5.17 1.04 5.65
CA SER A 192 -3.92 0.62 6.25
C SER A 192 -2.78 0.41 5.27
N PHE A 193 -1.55 0.46 5.78
CA PHE A 193 -0.37 -0.05 5.10
C PHE A 193 0.64 -0.61 6.10
N ASP A 194 1.58 -1.42 5.63
CA ASP A 194 2.67 -1.94 6.43
C ASP A 194 4.00 -1.25 6.11
N THR A 195 4.90 -1.21 7.09
CA THR A 195 6.26 -0.74 6.88
C THR A 195 7.27 -1.55 7.68
N LYS A 196 8.27 -2.08 6.95
CA LYS A 196 9.48 -2.67 7.54
C LYS A 196 10.56 -1.62 7.82
N THR A 197 10.44 -0.42 7.25
CA THR A 197 11.44 0.65 7.33
C THR A 197 11.79 1.00 8.77
N ALA A 198 10.81 0.98 9.67
CA ALA A 198 11.02 1.30 11.07
C ALA A 198 12.00 0.35 11.77
N GLU A 199 11.99 -0.94 11.44
CA GLU A 199 12.95 -1.90 11.99
C GLU A 199 14.24 -1.94 11.17
N PHE A 200 14.11 -2.04 9.84
CA PHE A 200 15.25 -2.21 8.93
C PHE A 200 16.22 -1.03 8.98
N ALA A 201 15.73 0.21 9.04
CA ALA A 201 16.62 1.38 9.13
C ALA A 201 17.49 1.29 10.39
N ILE A 202 16.88 0.99 11.54
CA ILE A 202 17.58 0.94 12.83
C ILE A 202 18.59 -0.21 12.88
N VAL A 203 18.23 -1.39 12.37
CA VAL A 203 19.15 -2.54 12.24
C VAL A 203 20.35 -2.18 11.36
N ASN A 204 20.12 -1.41 10.30
CA ASN A 204 21.16 -0.90 9.41
C ASN A 204 21.86 0.37 9.95
N LYS A 205 21.65 0.72 11.22
CA LYS A 205 22.26 1.87 11.90
C LYS A 205 21.91 3.19 11.19
N GLN A 206 20.67 3.31 10.74
CA GLN A 206 20.14 4.49 10.10
C GLN A 206 18.86 4.94 10.81
N ILE A 207 18.50 6.21 10.64
CA ILE A 207 17.22 6.76 11.09
C ILE A 207 16.63 7.62 9.97
N PRO A 208 15.34 7.49 9.64
CA PRO A 208 14.70 8.41 8.72
C PRO A 208 14.65 9.82 9.33
N ASP A 209 14.99 10.83 8.54
CA ASP A 209 14.79 12.23 8.91
C ASP A 209 13.39 12.73 8.51
N LYS A 210 13.16 14.06 8.60
CA LYS A 210 11.88 14.67 8.20
C LYS A 210 11.52 14.45 6.72
N GLU A 211 12.52 14.22 5.86
CA GLU A 211 12.34 13.92 4.43
C GLU A 211 12.15 12.42 4.19
N TRP A 212 12.10 11.61 5.25
CA TRP A 212 12.16 10.15 5.21
C TRP A 212 13.42 9.59 4.54
N LYS A 213 14.48 10.39 4.43
CA LYS A 213 15.79 9.92 3.98
C LYS A 213 16.51 9.25 5.14
N GLN A 214 17.04 8.06 4.89
CA GLN A 214 17.79 7.30 5.89
C GLN A 214 19.17 7.95 6.09
N ARG A 215 19.40 8.47 7.30
CA ARG A 215 20.68 9.07 7.72
C ARG A 215 21.43 8.12 8.63
N GLN A 216 22.75 8.11 8.52
CA GLN A 216 23.58 7.26 9.38
C GLN A 216 23.46 7.70 10.84
N LEU A 217 23.28 6.71 11.72
CA LEU A 217 23.20 6.85 13.16
C LEU A 217 24.21 5.90 13.80
N THR A 218 24.95 6.35 14.82
CA THR A 218 25.78 5.45 15.61
C THR A 218 24.99 5.01 16.84
N LEU A 219 24.62 3.74 16.89
CA LEU A 219 23.99 3.13 18.05
C LEU A 219 25.05 2.38 18.89
N PRO A 220 24.86 2.30 20.22
CA PRO A 220 25.62 1.37 21.07
C PRO A 220 25.57 -0.06 20.53
N SER A 221 26.48 -0.92 20.97
CA SER A 221 26.48 -2.35 20.67
C SER A 221 26.72 -3.17 21.94
N GLY A 222 26.26 -4.42 21.94
CA GLY A 222 26.41 -5.34 23.08
C GLY A 222 25.16 -6.15 23.36
N THR A 223 25.12 -6.75 24.55
CA THR A 223 23.96 -7.49 25.05
C THR A 223 22.72 -6.60 25.11
N ASP A 224 21.55 -7.16 24.82
CA ASP A 224 20.25 -6.47 24.84
C ASP A 224 20.09 -5.29 23.87
N ILE A 225 20.92 -5.23 22.82
CA ILE A 225 20.80 -4.20 21.77
C ILE A 225 19.42 -4.18 21.10
N SER A 226 18.73 -5.32 21.05
CA SER A 226 17.35 -5.41 20.53
C SER A 226 16.37 -4.51 21.30
N THR A 227 16.63 -4.21 22.58
CA THR A 227 15.81 -3.28 23.37
C THR A 227 15.99 -1.85 22.90
N VAL A 228 17.24 -1.43 22.69
CA VAL A 228 17.56 -0.10 22.14
C VAL A 228 16.99 0.03 20.73
N ASN A 229 17.24 -0.96 19.87
CA ASN A 229 16.71 -0.98 18.51
C ASN A 229 15.18 -0.93 18.49
N GLY A 230 14.52 -1.66 19.39
CA GLY A 230 13.07 -1.66 19.53
C GLY A 230 12.51 -0.27 19.88
N GLN A 231 13.16 0.49 20.75
CA GLN A 231 12.71 1.85 21.08
C GLN A 231 12.88 2.82 19.90
N PHE A 232 13.98 2.71 19.16
CA PHE A 232 14.15 3.53 17.95
C PHE A 232 13.13 3.15 16.86
N ALA A 233 12.87 1.86 16.64
CA ALA A 233 11.85 1.42 15.70
C ALA A 233 10.45 1.94 16.08
N LYS A 234 10.10 1.86 17.38
CA LYS A 234 8.89 2.45 17.92
C LYS A 234 8.80 3.96 17.63
N SER A 235 9.89 4.71 17.85
CA SER A 235 9.92 6.15 17.56
C SER A 235 9.72 6.46 16.07
N VAL A 236 10.29 5.66 15.17
CA VAL A 236 10.07 5.82 13.71
C VAL A 236 8.61 5.54 13.34
N LEU A 237 7.97 4.54 13.94
CA LEU A 237 6.54 4.28 13.75
C LEU A 237 5.68 5.44 14.28
N LEU A 238 6.00 5.98 15.45
CA LEU A 238 5.29 7.14 15.99
C LEU A 238 5.45 8.38 15.10
N MET A 239 6.63 8.57 14.52
CA MET A 239 6.86 9.61 13.52
C MET A 239 6.00 9.38 12.28
N ALA A 240 5.90 8.15 11.76
CA ALA A 240 5.00 7.84 10.65
C ALA A 240 3.54 8.21 10.97
N ASN A 241 3.01 7.74 12.11
CA ASN A 241 1.65 8.05 12.53
C ASN A 241 1.46 9.55 12.70
N TYR A 242 2.39 10.25 13.35
CA TYR A 242 2.31 11.70 13.55
C TYR A 242 2.21 12.44 12.21
N MET A 243 3.05 12.08 11.24
CA MET A 243 3.05 12.62 9.87
C MET A 243 1.72 12.38 9.13
N LEU A 244 0.93 11.39 9.56
CA LEU A 244 -0.38 11.03 9.03
C LEU A 244 -1.55 11.60 9.86
N THR A 245 -1.30 12.55 10.76
CA THR A 245 -2.33 13.27 11.54
C THR A 245 -2.48 14.72 11.11
N ASP A 246 -3.63 15.35 11.36
CA ASP A 246 -3.82 16.81 11.23
C ASP A 246 -2.91 17.69 12.11
N ARG A 247 -2.07 17.09 12.98
CA ARG A 247 -1.22 17.80 13.94
C ARG A 247 0.11 18.28 13.36
N VAL A 248 0.49 17.78 12.20
CA VAL A 248 1.70 18.24 11.49
C VAL A 248 1.41 19.57 10.83
N ASP A 249 2.34 20.52 10.95
CA ASP A 249 2.28 21.79 10.26
C ASP A 249 2.39 21.57 8.74
N ASP A 250 1.28 21.76 8.00
CA ASP A 250 1.21 21.54 6.56
C ASP A 250 2.30 22.29 5.76
N PRO A 251 2.59 23.59 6.05
CA PRO A 251 3.76 24.28 5.51
C PRO A 251 5.08 23.52 5.63
N CYS A 252 5.33 22.87 6.78
CA CYS A 252 6.55 22.10 6.99
C CYS A 252 6.59 20.84 6.10
N LEU A 253 5.45 20.18 5.93
CA LEU A 253 5.34 19.02 5.05
C LEU A 253 5.50 19.40 3.58
N GLU A 254 4.83 20.46 3.14
CA GLU A 254 4.89 20.94 1.75
C GLU A 254 6.29 21.45 1.39
N GLU A 255 6.94 22.26 2.23
CA GLU A 255 8.33 22.70 2.03
C GLU A 255 9.27 21.49 1.84
N THR A 256 9.10 20.47 2.69
CA THR A 256 9.91 19.25 2.63
C THR A 256 9.62 18.44 1.36
N TYR A 257 8.35 18.36 0.94
CA TYR A 257 7.94 17.69 -0.29
C TYR A 257 8.50 18.37 -1.54
N HIS A 258 8.39 19.69 -1.62
CA HIS A 258 8.91 20.50 -2.72
C HIS A 258 10.42 20.36 -2.87
N THR A 259 11.15 20.42 -1.75
CA THR A 259 12.61 20.19 -1.71
C THR A 259 12.97 18.79 -2.23
N GLN A 260 12.21 17.75 -1.86
CA GLN A 260 12.52 16.37 -2.28
C GLN A 260 12.22 16.12 -3.77
N THR A 261 11.21 16.77 -4.32
CA THR A 261 10.73 16.55 -5.70
C THR A 261 11.30 17.53 -6.72
N ASN A 262 12.11 18.51 -6.28
CA ASN A 262 12.61 19.63 -7.09
C ASN A 262 11.47 20.43 -7.76
N LEU A 263 10.27 20.42 -7.19
CA LEU A 263 9.12 21.11 -7.78
C LEU A 263 9.32 22.63 -7.85
N ASP A 264 10.02 23.21 -6.88
CA ASP A 264 10.35 24.64 -6.90
C ASP A 264 11.24 24.97 -8.09
N THR A 265 12.22 24.11 -8.40
CA THR A 265 13.06 24.29 -9.59
C THR A 265 12.26 24.17 -10.88
N VAL A 266 11.27 23.27 -10.94
CA VAL A 266 10.39 23.13 -12.10
C VAL A 266 9.44 24.33 -12.22
N GLN A 267 8.92 24.83 -11.10
CA GLN A 267 8.04 26.00 -11.06
C GLN A 267 8.80 27.28 -11.45
N ASP A 268 10.01 27.48 -10.91
CA ASP A 268 10.93 28.56 -11.30
C ASP A 268 11.26 28.47 -12.80
N MET A 269 11.55 27.27 -13.31
CA MET A 269 11.78 27.05 -14.74
C MET A 269 10.55 27.36 -15.60
N ILE A 270 9.33 27.09 -15.11
CA ILE A 270 8.09 27.44 -15.79
C ILE A 270 7.89 28.96 -15.77
N ASP A 271 8.15 29.60 -14.63
CA ASP A 271 7.99 31.05 -14.42
C ASP A 271 9.02 31.90 -15.16
N ASP A 272 10.21 31.35 -15.41
CA ASP A 272 11.23 31.93 -16.28
C ASP A 272 10.95 31.75 -17.79
N ILE A 273 9.92 30.99 -18.19
CA ILE A 273 9.51 30.92 -19.60
C ILE A 273 8.89 32.27 -20.01
N PRO A 274 9.48 33.00 -20.97
CA PRO A 274 8.94 34.27 -21.44
C PRO A 274 7.49 34.09 -21.92
N THR A 275 6.61 35.02 -21.53
CA THR A 275 5.16 34.97 -21.80
C THR A 275 4.81 34.75 -23.29
N GLU A 276 5.69 35.19 -24.20
CA GLU A 276 5.56 35.00 -25.65
C GLU A 276 5.65 33.53 -26.09
N GLN A 277 6.40 32.69 -25.38
CA GLN A 277 6.49 31.24 -25.66
C GLN A 277 5.31 30.45 -25.08
N ARG A 278 4.65 30.97 -24.04
CA ARG A 278 3.43 30.34 -23.46
C ARG A 278 2.25 30.39 -24.43
N GLN A 279 2.15 31.42 -25.28
CA GLN A 279 1.06 31.57 -26.26
C GLN A 279 1.19 30.67 -27.49
N HIS A 280 2.41 30.23 -27.85
CA HIS A 280 2.63 29.41 -29.05
C HIS A 280 2.09 27.98 -28.91
N ARG A 281 1.93 27.48 -27.68
CA ARG A 281 1.43 26.12 -27.41
C ARG A 281 -0.10 25.99 -27.48
N SER A 282 -0.83 27.09 -27.30
CA SER A 282 -2.30 27.12 -27.41
C SER A 282 -2.81 27.22 -28.86
N GLN A 283 -1.92 27.40 -29.85
CA GLN A 283 -2.29 27.50 -31.27
C GLN A 283 -2.16 26.18 -32.06
N LEU A 284 -1.74 25.09 -31.41
CA LEU A 284 -1.70 23.76 -32.02
C LEU A 284 -2.92 22.93 -31.61
N THR A 285 -4.10 23.33 -32.10
CA THR A 285 -5.25 22.43 -32.28
C THR A 285 -5.36 22.02 -33.76
N PRO A 286 -5.90 20.82 -34.07
CA PRO A 286 -5.74 20.18 -35.36
C PRO A 286 -6.54 20.88 -36.47
N ASN A 287 -5.90 21.06 -37.62
CA ASN A 287 -6.57 21.52 -38.85
C ASN A 287 -7.59 20.47 -39.33
N THR A 288 -8.84 20.61 -38.89
CA THR A 288 -10.01 20.23 -39.67
C THR A 288 -10.22 21.25 -40.78
N THR A 289 -9.98 20.88 -42.04
CA THR A 289 -10.85 21.16 -43.21
C THR A 289 -10.20 20.70 -44.52
N GLY A 290 -10.88 19.80 -45.22
CA GLY A 290 -10.61 19.45 -46.62
C GLY A 290 -11.79 18.67 -47.23
N LYS A 291 -12.90 19.36 -47.51
CA LYS A 291 -13.88 19.00 -48.56
C LYS A 291 -13.44 19.72 -49.83
N THR A 292 -13.39 19.11 -51.02
CA THR A 292 -14.45 18.89 -52.05
C THR A 292 -13.69 18.34 -53.30
N ASP A 293 -14.18 17.64 -54.31
CA ASP A 293 -15.51 17.22 -54.78
C ASP A 293 -15.34 16.19 -55.94
N CYS A 294 -16.39 15.41 -56.17
CA CYS A 294 -16.95 14.91 -57.45
C CYS A 294 -16.10 14.21 -58.53
N GLY A 295 -16.48 12.96 -58.83
CA GLY A 295 -16.27 12.29 -60.12
C GLY A 295 -17.06 10.98 -60.22
N ASN A 296 -18.10 10.97 -61.07
CA ASN A 296 -18.98 9.84 -61.41
C ASN A 296 -18.21 8.59 -61.91
N ASP A 297 -18.71 7.39 -61.61
CA ASP A 297 -19.27 6.51 -62.66
C ASP A 297 -19.99 5.24 -62.14
N GLN A 298 -21.24 5.12 -62.61
CA GLN A 298 -22.05 3.97 -63.01
C GLN A 298 -21.94 2.58 -62.31
N ALA A 299 -23.06 2.26 -61.66
CA ALA A 299 -23.93 1.08 -61.85
C ALA A 299 -23.31 -0.30 -62.20
N THR A 300 -23.53 -1.29 -61.33
CA THR A 300 -24.30 -2.51 -61.68
C THR A 300 -24.76 -3.30 -60.44
N THR A 301 -25.85 -4.04 -60.67
CA THR A 301 -26.81 -4.74 -59.82
C THR A 301 -26.40 -6.10 -59.21
N GLN A 302 -27.28 -6.59 -58.31
CA GLN A 302 -27.58 -8.00 -57.89
C GLN A 302 -26.94 -8.44 -56.55
N SER A 303 -27.68 -8.64 -55.44
CA SER A 303 -28.72 -9.63 -55.10
C SER A 303 -28.21 -11.07 -54.89
N GLY A 304 -28.39 -11.61 -53.67
CA GLY A 304 -28.23 -13.04 -53.34
C GLY A 304 -27.49 -13.25 -52.01
N ILE A 305 -28.15 -13.57 -50.88
CA ILE A 305 -28.61 -14.91 -50.42
C ILE A 305 -27.55 -15.69 -49.60
N GLN A 306 -27.95 -15.99 -48.35
CA GLN A 306 -27.70 -17.18 -47.49
C GLN A 306 -26.33 -17.51 -46.87
N SER A 307 -26.37 -17.62 -45.54
CA SER A 307 -25.87 -18.67 -44.62
C SER A 307 -24.52 -19.34 -44.90
N TYR A 308 -23.62 -19.27 -43.91
CA TYR A 308 -23.28 -20.37 -42.98
C TYR A 308 -22.88 -19.77 -41.62
#